data_AF-A0A7X3Y9I7-F1
#
_entry.id   AF-A0A7X3Y9I7-F1
#
_cell.length_a   1.000
_cell.length_b   1.000
_cell.length_c   1.000
_cell.angle_alpha   90.00
_cell.angle_beta   90.00
_cell.angle_gamma   90.00
#
_symmetry.space_group_name_H-M   'P 1'
#
loop_
_entity.id
_entity.type
_entity.pdbx_description
1 polymer ?
#
loop_
_entity_poly.entity_id
_entity_poly.type
_entity_poly.pdbx_seq_one_letter_code
_entity_poly.pdbx_strand_id
1 'polypeptide(L)' 'MPATMFDKIWDAHTILEREGNTLLHVAFHLCHDGSAAGFAKLKERGIEVRRPDRMAGTPDHYVPTTSRRIE' A
#
# COMPACT_ATOMS: atom_id res chain seq x y z
N MET A 1 3.73 -0.97 -32.54
CA MET A 1 2.60 -1.64 -31.88
C MET A 1 1.95 -0.63 -30.95
N PRO A 2 0.62 -0.52 -30.89
CA PRO A 2 -0.03 0.32 -29.88
C PRO A 2 0.25 -0.22 -28.47
N ALA A 3 0.49 0.68 -27.52
CA ALA A 3 0.70 0.32 -26.12
C ALA A 3 -0.60 -0.19 -25.48
N THR A 4 -0.51 -1.22 -24.64
CA THR A 4 -1.64 -1.75 -23.87
C THR A 4 -2.03 -0.78 -22.76
N MET A 5 -3.18 -1.01 -22.12
CA MET A 5 -3.56 -0.24 -20.93
C MET A 5 -2.57 -0.44 -19.78
N PHE A 6 -2.04 -1.66 -19.64
CA PHE A 6 -1.04 -1.98 -18.63
C PHE A 6 0.24 -1.18 -18.86
N ASP A 7 0.78 -1.19 -20.08
CA ASP A 7 2.00 -0.44 -20.43
C ASP A 7 1.85 1.04 -20.11
N LYS A 8 0.71 1.63 -20.48
CA LYS A 8 0.43 3.05 -20.21
C LYS A 8 0.43 3.38 -18.72
N ILE A 9 -0.15 2.53 -17.87
CA ILE A 9 -0.19 2.73 -16.42
C ILE A 9 1.20 2.49 -15.81
N TRP A 10 1.89 1.44 -16.25
CA TRP A 10 3.23 1.10 -15.79
C TRP A 10 4.21 2.23 -16.09
N ASP A 11 4.26 2.69 -17.34
CA ASP A 11 5.13 3.78 -17.79
C ASP A 11 4.83 5.09 -17.03
N ALA A 12 3.56 5.38 -16.75
CA ALA A 12 3.17 6.56 -15.98
C ALA A 12 3.61 6.51 -14.50
N HIS A 13 3.93 5.32 -13.97
CA HIS A 13 4.34 5.11 -12.58
C HIS A 13 5.83 4.82 -12.43
N THR A 14 6.55 4.57 -13.52
CA THR A 14 8.01 4.36 -13.49
C THR A 14 8.74 5.65 -13.16
N ILE A 15 9.54 5.63 -12.09
CA ILE A 15 10.42 6.73 -11.68
C ILE A 15 11.80 6.56 -12.29
N LEU A 16 12.35 5.34 -12.24
CA LEU A 16 13.69 5.02 -12.71
C LEU A 16 13.77 3.54 -13.06
N GLU A 17 14.49 3.23 -14.13
CA GLU A 17 14.92 1.87 -14.44
C GLU A 17 16.43 1.75 -14.31
N ARG A 18 16.89 0.68 -13.66
CA ARG A 18 18.31 0.41 -13.47
C ARG A 18 18.55 -1.08 -13.33
N GLU A 19 19.49 -1.61 -14.10
CA GLU A 19 19.98 -2.99 -13.97
C GLU A 19 18.83 -4.03 -13.96
N GLY A 20 17.83 -3.83 -14.84
CA GLY A 20 16.66 -4.70 -14.94
C GLY A 20 15.61 -4.55 -13.83
N ASN A 21 15.79 -3.59 -12.91
CA ASN A 21 14.82 -3.25 -11.86
C ASN A 21 14.13 -1.92 -12.17
N THR A 22 12.84 -1.83 -11.84
CA THR A 22 12.05 -0.62 -11.98
C THR A 22 11.68 -0.08 -10.60
N LEU A 23 12.06 1.17 -10.33
CA LEU A 23 11.55 1.93 -9.20
C LEU A 23 10.17 2.49 -9.58
N LEU A 24 9.12 1.95 -8.96
CA LEU A 24 7.74 2.36 -9.23
C LEU A 24 7.19 3.27 -8.14
N HIS A 25 6.43 4.27 -8.57
CA HIS A 25 5.56 5.02 -7.69
C HIS A 25 4.30 4.22 -7.36
N VAL A 26 4.17 3.82 -6.09
CA VAL A 26 2.89 3.32 -5.55
C VAL A 26 1.98 4.51 -5.26
N ALA A 27 0.93 4.69 -6.08
CA ALA A 27 0.07 5.87 -5.99
C ALA A 27 -0.95 5.78 -4.86
N PHE A 28 -1.32 4.58 -4.41
CA PHE A 28 -2.32 4.35 -3.38
C PHE A 28 -2.02 3.08 -2.59
N HIS A 29 -2.22 3.14 -1.27
CA HIS A 29 -2.05 1.99 -0.37
C HIS A 29 -3.41 1.53 0.16
N LEU A 30 -3.72 0.26 -0.05
CA LEU A 30 -4.84 -0.42 0.59
C LEU A 30 -4.32 -1.20 1.80
N CYS A 31 -4.86 -0.90 2.96
CA CYS A 31 -4.53 -1.55 4.21
C CYS A 31 -5.76 -2.21 4.82
N HIS A 32 -5.52 -3.16 5.70
CA HIS A 32 -6.54 -3.77 6.54
C HIS A 32 -5.97 -4.02 7.95
N ASP A 33 -6.78 -4.57 8.83
CA ASP A 33 -6.39 -4.96 10.20
C ASP A 33 -5.10 -5.82 10.29
N GLY A 34 -4.85 -6.70 9.33
CA GLY A 34 -3.61 -7.47 9.22
C GLY A 34 -2.37 -6.64 8.84
N SER A 35 -2.54 -5.39 8.40
CA SER A 35 -1.43 -4.48 8.06
C SER A 35 -0.67 -3.95 9.28
N ALA A 36 -1.16 -4.21 10.50
CA ALA A 36 -0.56 -3.73 11.76
C ALA A 36 0.94 -4.06 11.88
N ALA A 37 1.38 -5.23 11.41
CA ALA A 37 2.80 -5.63 11.43
C ALA A 37 3.69 -4.71 10.57
N GLY A 38 3.17 -4.17 9.46
CA GLY A 38 3.89 -3.21 8.62
C GLY A 38 4.08 -1.87 9.34
N PHE A 39 3.04 -1.37 10.00
CA PHE A 39 3.11 -0.12 10.78
C PHE A 39 4.02 -0.26 12.00
N ALA A 40 4.04 -1.43 12.65
CA ALA A 40 4.99 -1.72 13.74
C ALA A 40 6.44 -1.56 13.27
N LYS A 41 6.78 -2.10 12.09
CA LYS A 41 8.12 -1.93 11.49
C LYS A 41 8.45 -0.47 11.16
N LEU A 42 7.49 0.33 10.71
CA LEU A 42 7.70 1.77 10.50
C LEU A 42 8.05 2.47 11.81
N LYS A 43 7.30 2.16 12.88
CA LYS A 43 7.53 2.69 14.22
C LYS A 43 8.89 2.28 14.79
N GLU A 44 9.28 1.01 14.65
CA GLU A 44 10.60 0.51 15.05
C GLU A 44 11.74 1.25 14.35
N ARG A 45 11.56 1.58 13.07
CA ARG A 45 12.52 2.37 12.29
C ARG A 45 12.49 3.87 12.58
N GLY A 46 11.57 4.34 13.44
CA GLY A 46 11.39 5.76 13.75
C GLY A 46 10.94 6.61 12.57
N ILE A 47 10.24 6.02 11.59
CA ILE A 47 9.76 6.73 10.40
C ILE A 47 8.23 6.80 10.37
N GLU A 48 7.71 7.93 9.92
CA GLU A 48 6.29 8.13 9.72
C GLU A 48 5.82 7.60 8.35
N VAL A 49 4.52 7.38 8.23
CA VAL A 49 3.89 7.11 6.94
C VAL A 49 4.07 8.33 6.05
N ARG A 50 4.73 8.17 4.90
CA ARG A 50 5.12 9.29 4.03
C ARG A 50 3.94 10.03 3.39
N ARG A 51 2.88 9.31 3.03
CA ARG A 51 1.68 9.80 2.31
C ARG A 51 0.39 9.21 2.89
N PRO A 52 0.01 9.58 4.14
CA PRO A 52 -1.23 9.07 4.74
C PRO A 52 -2.47 9.51 3.94
N ASP A 53 -2.38 10.59 3.15
CA ASP A 53 -3.42 11.07 2.24
C ASP A 53 -3.69 10.13 1.04
N ARG A 54 -2.79 9.17 0.78
CA ARG A 54 -2.89 8.20 -0.33
C ARG A 54 -3.07 6.78 0.18
N MET A 55 -3.78 6.64 1.29
CA MET A 55 -4.04 5.35 1.92
C MET A 55 -5.50 5.25 2.33
N ALA A 56 -6.08 4.07 2.18
CA ALA A 56 -7.33 3.70 2.85
C ALA A 56 -7.14 2.40 3.61
N GLY A 57 -7.78 2.30 4.78
CA GLY A 57 -7.77 1.14 5.64
C GLY A 57 -9.17 0.65 5.93
N THR A 58 -9.40 -0.67 5.88
CA THR A 58 -10.67 -1.27 6.31
C THR A 58 -10.41 -2.39 7.33
N PRO A 59 -11.07 -2.40 8.50
CA PRO A 59 -10.96 -3.50 9.45
C PRO A 59 -12.02 -4.57 9.13
N ASP A 60 -11.73 -5.45 8.19
CA ASP A 60 -12.68 -6.39 7.60
C ASP A 60 -12.42 -7.88 7.91
N HIS A 61 -11.26 -8.24 8.48
CA HIS A 61 -10.92 -9.64 8.74
C HIS A 61 -11.17 -10.07 10.20
N TYR A 62 -10.96 -9.17 11.16
CA TYR A 62 -10.94 -9.50 12.60
C TYR A 62 -12.05 -8.82 13.39
N VAL A 63 -12.84 -7.96 12.76
CA VAL A 63 -14.01 -7.37 13.43
C VAL A 63 -15.12 -8.41 13.47
N PRO A 64 -15.59 -8.83 14.66
CA PRO A 64 -16.63 -9.84 14.75
C PRO A 64 -17.94 -9.33 14.14
N THR A 65 -18.58 -10.16 13.31
CA THR A 65 -19.88 -9.82 12.72
C THR A 65 -20.99 -9.71 13.77
N THR A 66 -20.86 -10.46 14.87
CA THR A 66 -21.91 -10.62 15.89
C THR A 66 -21.83 -9.62 17.03
N SER A 67 -20.69 -8.96 17.23
CA SER A 67 -20.48 -8.05 18.36
C SER A 67 -19.40 -7.02 18.06
N ARG A 68 -19.62 -5.78 18.49
CA ARG A 68 -18.60 -4.72 18.47
C ARG A 68 -17.76 -4.67 19.75
N ARG A 69 -18.04 -5.55 20.74
CA ARG A 69 -17.21 -5.69 21.94
C ARG A 69 -16.04 -6.62 21.63
N ILE A 70 -14.84 -6.10 21.85
CA ILE A 70 -13.63 -6.89 22.05
C ILE A 70 -13.66 -7.23 23.54
N GLU A 71 -13.90 -8.50 23.89
CA GLU A 71 -13.73 -8.99 25.27
C GLU A 71 -12.25 -9.18 25.60
#